data_AF-F3B0H4-F1
#
_entry.id   AF-F3B0H4-F1
#
_cell.length_a   1.000
_cell.length_b   1.000
_cell.length_c   1.000
_cell.angle_alpha   90.00
_cell.angle_beta   90.00
_cell.angle_gamma   90.00
#
_symmetry.space_group_name_H-M   'P 1'
#
loop_
_entity.id
_entity.type
_entity.pdbx_description
1 polymer ?
#
loop_
_entity_poly.entity_id
_entity_poly.type
_entity_poly.pdbx_seq_one_letter_code
_entity_poly.pdbx_strand_id
1 'polypeptide(L)'
;MICEGRILQKFEGKKTSIGLRMLKILDAMNYNRRVMIGKKDYDIILSKKDNEYDFFDDKDPTPMIQIYSYVDIKEIFTKRSRTKERETFFRFPDMIGKEIIILEILYRYMSEYPNTTFYVDNGYTFRKHNIDVIYNMEEPDAGWIYKDPYVFRKRR
;
A
#
# COMPACT_ATOMS: atom_id res chain seq x y z
N MET A 1 4.91 -9.31 -15.94
CA MET A 1 4.03 -8.13 -15.71
C MET A 1 4.48 -7.52 -14.40
N ILE A 2 4.65 -6.21 -14.30
CA ILE A 2 4.92 -5.51 -13.04
C ILE A 2 3.63 -4.75 -12.72
N CYS A 3 3.17 -4.82 -11.47
CA CYS A 3 1.98 -4.09 -11.02
C CYS A 3 2.34 -3.32 -9.75
N GLU A 4 2.38 -1.99 -9.87
CA GLU A 4 2.77 -1.08 -8.81
C GLU A 4 1.58 -0.30 -8.23
N GLY A 5 1.63 -0.09 -6.92
CA GLY A 5 0.63 0.69 -6.19
C GLY A 5 1.25 1.89 -5.49
N ARG A 6 0.50 2.99 -5.37
CA ARG A 6 0.92 4.22 -4.68
C ARG A 6 -0.17 4.71 -3.74
N ILE A 7 0.20 4.98 -2.49
CA ILE A 7 -0.63 5.71 -1.54
C ILE A 7 -0.37 7.21 -1.74
N LEU A 8 -1.40 7.91 -2.20
CA LEU A 8 -1.41 9.34 -2.46
C LEU A 8 -2.23 10.07 -1.39
N GLN A 9 -1.65 11.10 -0.79
CA GLN A 9 -2.31 11.90 0.25
C GLN A 9 -2.00 13.39 0.07
N LYS A 10 -2.91 14.25 0.54
CA LYS A 10 -2.63 15.69 0.65
C LYS A 10 -1.74 15.92 1.87
N PHE A 11 -0.68 16.70 1.70
CA PHE A 11 0.26 16.98 2.79
C PHE A 11 -0.40 17.82 3.88
N GLU A 12 -0.59 17.25 5.08
CA GLU A 12 -1.20 17.92 6.24
C GLU A 12 -0.33 17.81 7.52
N GLY A 13 0.97 17.46 7.42
CA GLY A 13 1.86 17.33 8.60
C GLY A 13 3.26 16.79 8.30
N LYS A 14 4.04 16.46 9.34
CA LYS A 14 5.42 15.92 9.21
C LYS A 14 5.42 14.47 8.68
N LYS A 15 6.11 14.19 7.57
CA LYS A 15 6.21 12.85 6.92
C LYS A 15 6.76 11.74 7.84
N THR A 16 7.59 12.10 8.83
CA THR A 16 8.15 11.15 9.81
C THR A 16 7.08 10.40 10.62
N SER A 17 5.96 11.05 10.93
CA SER A 17 4.87 10.39 11.69
C SER A 17 4.11 9.36 10.84
N ILE A 18 4.12 9.51 9.51
CA ILE A 18 3.40 8.66 8.56
C ILE A 18 4.18 7.36 8.33
N GLY A 19 5.51 7.40 8.21
CA GLY A 19 6.34 6.19 8.15
C GLY A 19 6.17 5.28 9.37
N LEU A 20 6.17 5.86 10.58
CA LEU A 20 5.91 5.13 11.84
C LEU A 20 4.53 4.45 11.86
N ARG A 21 3.53 5.03 11.18
CA ARG A 21 2.18 4.45 11.10
C ARG A 21 2.14 3.22 10.22
N MET A 22 2.84 3.24 9.09
CA MET A 22 2.99 2.04 8.25
C MET A 22 3.61 0.89 9.04
N LEU A 23 4.64 1.18 9.85
CA LEU A 23 5.24 0.16 10.73
C LEU A 23 4.23 -0.42 11.73
N LYS A 24 3.39 0.41 12.36
CA LYS A 24 2.34 -0.07 13.28
C LYS A 24 1.30 -0.96 12.60
N ILE A 25 0.91 -0.61 11.36
CA ILE A 25 -0.02 -1.43 10.57
C ILE A 25 0.61 -2.81 10.30
N LEU A 26 1.87 -2.84 9.86
CA LEU A 26 2.60 -4.09 9.62
C LEU A 26 2.72 -4.93 10.90
N ASP A 27 3.01 -4.32 12.05
CA ASP A 27 3.06 -5.01 13.34
C ASP A 27 1.72 -5.64 13.72
N ALA A 28 0.61 -4.91 13.53
CA ALA A 28 -0.73 -5.42 13.79
C ALA A 28 -1.11 -6.59 12.87
N MET A 29 -0.44 -6.73 11.72
CA MET A 29 -0.60 -7.84 10.77
C MET A 29 0.41 -8.99 11.00
N ASN A 30 1.21 -8.92 12.08
CA ASN A 30 2.33 -9.82 12.38
C ASN A 30 3.47 -9.78 11.34
N TYR A 31 3.56 -8.72 10.54
CA TYR A 31 4.67 -8.42 9.63
C TYR A 31 5.72 -7.56 10.36
N ASN A 32 6.24 -8.10 11.45
CA ASN A 32 7.14 -7.40 12.38
C ASN A 32 8.62 -7.66 12.05
N ARG A 33 8.94 -8.78 11.40
CA ARG A 33 10.27 -9.13 10.92
C ARG A 33 10.62 -8.23 9.74
N ARG A 34 11.59 -7.33 9.92
CA ARG A 34 11.83 -6.22 8.99
C ARG A 34 13.30 -5.92 8.75
N VAL A 35 13.59 -5.53 7.51
CA VAL A 35 14.85 -4.89 7.12
C VAL A 35 14.51 -3.50 6.57
N MET A 36 15.13 -2.47 7.12
CA MET A 36 14.97 -1.09 6.66
C MET A 36 16.27 -0.61 6.01
N ILE A 37 16.17 -0.11 4.78
CA ILE A 37 17.31 0.40 4.03
C ILE A 37 17.04 1.87 3.71
N GLY A 38 17.79 2.75 4.35
CA GLY A 38 17.72 4.19 4.07
C GLY A 38 18.27 4.51 2.69
N LYS A 39 17.54 5.31 1.92
CA LYS A 39 18.03 5.98 0.70
C LYS A 39 17.95 7.48 0.89
N LYS A 40 18.48 8.23 -0.08
CA LYS A 40 18.53 9.69 -0.03
C LYS A 40 17.14 10.32 0.17
N ASP A 41 16.12 9.75 -0.46
CA ASP A 41 14.80 10.38 -0.60
C ASP A 41 13.63 9.57 -0.02
N TYR A 42 13.88 8.30 0.30
CA TYR A 42 12.90 7.35 0.81
C TYR A 42 13.60 6.23 1.58
N ASP A 43 12.86 5.56 2.45
CA ASP A 43 13.29 4.33 3.10
C ASP A 43 12.66 3.13 2.39
N ILE A 44 13.42 2.05 2.20
CA ILE A 44 12.87 0.77 1.75
C ILE A 44 12.58 -0.06 2.99
N ILE A 45 11.32 -0.43 3.17
CA ILE A 45 10.85 -1.34 4.21
C ILE A 45 10.61 -2.69 3.54
N LEU A 46 11.39 -3.69 3.93
CA LEU A 46 11.12 -5.10 3.61
C LEU A 46 10.48 -5.72 4.85
N SER A 47 9.33 -6.37 4.69
CA SER A 47 8.63 -7.01 5.81
C SER A 47 8.07 -8.38 5.44
N LYS A 48 8.15 -9.31 6.38
CA LYS A 48 7.59 -10.67 6.31
C LYS A 48 6.86 -10.99 7.60
N LYS A 49 5.92 -11.95 7.55
CA LYS A 49 5.39 -12.53 8.79
C LYS A 49 6.51 -13.22 9.55
N ASP A 50 6.38 -13.22 10.87
CA ASP A 50 7.28 -14.00 11.72
C ASP A 50 7.12 -15.50 11.44
N ASN A 51 8.25 -16.20 11.30
CA ASN A 51 8.33 -17.62 10.98
C ASN A 51 9.71 -18.20 11.34
N GLU A 52 9.89 -19.49 11.13
CA GLU A 52 11.12 -20.23 11.49
C GLU A 52 12.31 -20.01 10.52
N TYR A 53 12.08 -19.45 9.34
CA TYR A 53 13.09 -19.33 8.29
C TYR A 53 13.98 -18.10 8.50
N ASP A 54 15.14 -18.04 7.84
CA ASP A 54 15.91 -16.79 7.74
C ASP A 54 15.23 -15.77 6.79
N PHE A 55 15.55 -14.47 6.91
CA PHE A 55 14.74 -13.41 6.26
C PHE A 55 14.77 -13.52 4.74
N PHE A 56 15.94 -13.88 4.21
CA PHE A 56 16.19 -14.10 2.79
C PHE A 56 16.35 -15.60 2.47
N ASP A 57 15.76 -16.49 3.27
CA ASP A 57 15.75 -17.91 2.94
C ASP A 57 14.82 -18.15 1.75
N ASP A 58 15.36 -18.74 0.67
CA ASP A 58 14.63 -19.06 -0.54
C ASP A 58 13.56 -20.15 -0.32
N LYS A 59 13.66 -20.92 0.76
CA LYS A 59 12.67 -21.94 1.14
C LYS A 59 11.46 -21.34 1.86
N ASP A 60 11.55 -20.10 2.33
CA ASP A 60 10.46 -19.44 3.03
C ASP A 60 9.30 -19.15 2.06
N PRO A 61 8.13 -19.80 2.19
CA PRO A 61 7.00 -19.54 1.32
C PRO A 61 6.29 -18.22 1.64
N THR A 62 6.68 -17.54 2.73
CA THR A 62 6.01 -16.34 3.21
C THR A 62 6.28 -15.16 2.27
N PRO A 63 5.24 -14.52 1.72
CA PRO A 63 5.43 -13.38 0.83
C PRO A 63 6.10 -12.21 1.57
N MET A 64 7.20 -11.72 0.99
CA MET A 64 7.83 -10.48 1.43
C MET A 64 7.08 -9.28 0.84
N ILE A 65 6.70 -8.33 1.68
CA ILE A 65 6.17 -7.04 1.26
C ILE A 65 7.34 -6.06 1.17
N GLN A 66 7.46 -5.39 0.04
CA GLN A 66 8.38 -4.26 -0.14
C GLN A 66 7.59 -2.96 -0.20
N ILE A 67 8.00 -1.96 0.58
CA ILE A 67 7.35 -0.65 0.62
C ILE A 67 8.42 0.42 0.54
N TYR A 68 8.29 1.35 -0.40
CA TYR A 68 9.11 2.57 -0.42
C TYR A 68 8.35 3.65 0.33
N SER A 69 8.91 4.10 1.45
CA SER A 69 8.37 5.14 2.32
C SER A 69 9.06 6.47 2.01
N TYR A 70 8.39 7.36 1.30
CA TYR A 70 8.97 8.62 0.87
C TYR A 70 8.99 9.64 2.01
N VAL A 71 10.18 10.11 2.36
CA VAL A 71 10.42 11.00 3.51
C VAL A 71 10.39 12.47 3.10
N ASP A 72 10.93 12.80 1.92
CA ASP A 72 11.06 14.19 1.45
C ASP A 72 10.50 14.41 0.04
N ILE A 73 10.60 13.43 -0.86
CA ILE A 73 10.25 13.62 -2.27
C ILE A 73 8.74 13.83 -2.48
N LYS A 74 8.44 14.83 -3.32
CA LYS A 74 7.16 14.98 -4.01
C LYS A 74 7.23 14.15 -5.30
N GLU A 75 6.99 12.84 -5.26
CA GLU A 75 6.74 12.12 -6.51
C GLU A 75 5.35 12.56 -6.98
N ILE A 76 5.34 13.63 -7.78
CA ILE A 76 4.15 14.18 -8.42
C ILE A 76 3.76 13.18 -9.50
N PHE A 77 2.73 12.40 -9.22
CA PHE A 77 2.21 11.42 -10.16
C PHE A 77 1.71 12.12 -11.44
N THR A 78 2.55 12.18 -12.47
CA THR A 78 2.31 12.94 -13.71
C THR A 78 1.71 12.07 -14.80
N LYS A 79 0.43 11.71 -14.64
CA LYS A 79 -0.48 11.51 -15.77
C LYS A 79 -1.91 11.81 -15.30
N ARG A 80 -2.36 13.06 -15.52
CA ARG A 80 -3.70 13.64 -15.24
C ARG A 80 -4.02 14.19 -13.83
N SER A 81 -3.05 14.74 -13.09
CA SER A 81 -3.35 15.50 -11.85
C SER A 81 -2.70 16.89 -11.82
N ARG A 82 -3.01 17.73 -12.83
CA ARG A 82 -2.83 19.18 -12.67
C ARG A 82 -3.77 19.79 -11.62
N THR A 83 -4.62 19.01 -10.95
CA THR A 83 -5.73 19.53 -10.14
C THR A 83 -5.73 19.18 -8.66
N LYS A 84 -4.84 18.35 -8.09
CA LYS A 84 -4.81 18.16 -6.62
C LYS A 84 -3.39 17.88 -6.10
N GLU A 85 -2.95 18.72 -5.16
CA GLU A 85 -1.71 18.72 -4.37
C GLU A 85 -1.49 17.41 -3.57
N ARG A 86 -1.43 16.26 -4.25
CA ARG A 86 -1.29 14.96 -3.62
C ARG A 86 0.09 14.38 -3.93
N GLU A 87 0.78 13.98 -2.88
CA GLU A 87 2.13 13.43 -2.95
C GLU A 87 2.08 11.93 -2.71
N THR A 88 3.04 11.20 -3.27
CA THR A 88 3.24 9.79 -2.97
C THR A 88 3.90 9.67 -1.61
N PHE A 89 3.25 8.97 -0.68
CA PHE A 89 3.81 8.66 0.64
C PHE A 89 4.41 7.25 0.67
N PHE A 90 3.70 6.29 0.05
CA PHE A 90 4.16 4.92 -0.06
C PHE A 90 4.03 4.41 -1.48
N ARG A 91 5.01 3.63 -1.93
CA ARG A 91 4.96 2.85 -3.17
C ARG A 91 5.16 1.38 -2.85
N PHE A 92 4.33 0.55 -3.46
CA PHE A 92 4.43 -0.90 -3.50
C PHE A 92 4.97 -1.27 -4.89
N PRO A 93 6.27 -1.61 -5.02
CA PRO A 93 6.90 -1.87 -6.32
C PRO A 93 6.51 -3.24 -6.91
N ASP A 94 6.02 -4.16 -6.08
CA ASP A 94 5.54 -5.46 -6.52
C ASP A 94 4.31 -5.87 -5.71
N MET A 95 3.16 -5.90 -6.37
CA MET A 95 1.88 -6.27 -5.79
C MET A 95 1.38 -7.67 -6.18
N ILE A 96 2.08 -8.34 -7.10
CA ILE A 96 1.63 -9.62 -7.65
C ILE A 96 1.73 -10.70 -6.56
N GLY A 97 0.64 -11.44 -6.36
CA GLY A 97 0.50 -12.46 -5.32
C GLY A 97 0.40 -11.88 -3.90
N LYS A 98 0.25 -10.56 -3.77
CA LYS A 98 0.18 -9.83 -2.48
C LYS A 98 -1.10 -9.00 -2.37
N GLU A 99 -2.07 -9.25 -3.24
CA GLU A 99 -3.24 -8.40 -3.45
C GLU A 99 -4.11 -8.30 -2.18
N ILE A 100 -4.32 -9.42 -1.49
CA ILE A 100 -5.09 -9.46 -0.24
C ILE A 100 -4.32 -8.80 0.91
N ILE A 101 -3.01 -9.00 0.96
CA ILE A 101 -2.14 -8.40 1.98
C ILE A 101 -2.14 -6.87 1.83
N ILE A 102 -2.02 -6.38 0.60
CA ILE A 102 -2.07 -4.96 0.27
C ILE A 102 -3.47 -4.40 0.56
N LEU A 103 -4.54 -5.15 0.27
CA LEU A 103 -5.91 -4.76 0.61
C LEU A 103 -6.07 -4.51 2.12
N GLU A 104 -5.54 -5.40 2.96
CA GLU A 104 -5.58 -5.23 4.42
C GLU A 104 -4.77 -4.00 4.87
N ILE A 105 -3.56 -3.79 4.34
CA ILE A 105 -2.76 -2.59 4.62
C ILE A 105 -3.56 -1.33 4.28
N LEU A 106 -4.19 -1.30 3.10
CA LEU A 106 -4.98 -0.16 2.65
C LEU A 106 -6.23 0.05 3.49
N TYR A 107 -6.92 -1.02 3.88
CA TYR A 107 -8.09 -0.94 4.76
C TYR A 107 -7.73 -0.30 6.11
N ARG A 108 -6.65 -0.77 6.74
CA ARG A 108 -6.15 -0.21 8.01
C ARG A 108 -5.66 1.23 7.84
N TYR A 109 -4.86 1.50 6.81
CA TYR A 109 -4.31 2.84 6.55
C TYR A 109 -5.40 3.87 6.25
N MET A 110 -6.35 3.54 5.38
CA MET A 110 -7.43 4.45 4.99
C MET A 110 -8.51 4.60 6.07
N SER A 111 -8.54 3.72 7.08
CA SER A 111 -9.36 3.92 8.27
C SER A 111 -8.83 5.08 9.12
N GLU A 112 -7.51 5.23 9.22
CA GLU A 112 -6.87 6.38 9.88
C GLU A 112 -6.84 7.63 8.98
N TYR A 113 -6.65 7.44 7.66
CA TYR A 113 -6.51 8.53 6.69
C TYR A 113 -7.55 8.42 5.56
N PRO A 114 -8.83 8.75 5.81
CA PRO A 114 -9.93 8.49 4.88
C PRO A 114 -9.86 9.26 3.56
N ASN A 115 -9.13 10.39 3.52
CA ASN A 115 -8.94 11.21 2.32
C ASN A 115 -7.85 10.69 1.38
N THR A 116 -7.14 9.65 1.79
CA THR A 116 -6.11 8.96 1.02
C THR A 116 -6.69 8.37 -0.26
N THR A 117 -5.83 8.22 -1.26
CA THR A 117 -6.17 7.55 -2.50
C THR A 117 -5.08 6.59 -2.88
N PHE A 118 -5.47 5.39 -3.24
CA PHE A 118 -4.57 4.38 -3.75
C PHE A 118 -4.64 4.36 -5.27
N TYR A 119 -3.51 4.50 -5.93
CA TYR A 119 -3.39 4.49 -7.38
C TYR A 119 -2.60 3.27 -7.82
N VAL A 120 -3.11 2.55 -8.82
CA VAL A 120 -2.43 1.43 -9.47
C VAL A 120 -1.94 1.86 -10.84
N ASP A 121 -0.74 1.46 -11.24
CA ASP A 121 -0.10 1.81 -12.52
C ASP A 121 -0.91 1.46 -13.78
N ASN A 122 -1.85 0.53 -13.67
CA ASN A 122 -2.85 0.24 -14.71
C ASN A 122 -3.90 1.35 -14.93
N GLY A 123 -3.86 2.42 -14.13
CA GLY A 123 -4.74 3.58 -14.23
C GLY A 123 -5.91 3.58 -13.25
N TYR A 124 -6.14 2.50 -12.51
CA TYR A 124 -7.22 2.44 -11.53
C TYR A 124 -6.88 3.19 -10.24
N THR A 125 -7.92 3.76 -9.64
CA THR A 125 -7.81 4.60 -8.46
C THR A 125 -8.87 4.21 -7.45
N PHE A 126 -8.43 3.81 -6.27
CA PHE A 126 -9.29 3.34 -5.18
C PHE A 126 -9.29 4.36 -4.05
N ARG A 127 -10.48 4.71 -3.58
CA ARG A 127 -10.69 5.48 -2.35
C ARG A 127 -11.15 4.56 -1.23
N LYS A 128 -11.20 5.08 -0.01
CA LYS A 128 -11.63 4.33 1.17
C LYS A 128 -12.91 3.51 0.94
N HIS A 129 -13.97 4.13 0.41
CA HIS A 129 -15.23 3.42 0.18
C HIS A 129 -15.12 2.25 -0.83
N ASN A 130 -14.16 2.27 -1.76
CA ASN A 130 -13.90 1.13 -2.64
C ASN A 130 -13.23 0.01 -1.85
N ILE A 131 -12.17 0.34 -1.11
CA ILE A 131 -11.41 -0.59 -0.28
C ILE A 131 -12.31 -1.24 0.78
N ASP A 132 -13.15 -0.45 1.47
CA ASP A 132 -14.09 -0.95 2.47
C ASP A 132 -15.05 -1.98 1.87
N VAL A 133 -15.54 -1.77 0.64
CA VAL A 133 -16.47 -2.74 0.02
C VAL A 133 -15.74 -4.03 -0.35
N ILE A 134 -14.55 -3.94 -0.94
CA ILE A 134 -13.77 -5.12 -1.35
C ILE A 134 -13.33 -5.93 -0.12
N TYR A 135 -12.86 -5.25 0.93
CA TYR A 135 -12.38 -5.91 2.15
C TYR A 135 -13.50 -6.60 2.94
N ASN A 136 -14.72 -6.05 2.94
CA ASN A 136 -15.86 -6.61 3.67
C ASN A 136 -16.70 -7.60 2.83
N MET A 137 -16.20 -8.06 1.68
CA MET A 137 -16.81 -9.20 0.98
C MET A 137 -16.61 -10.47 1.80
N GLU A 138 -17.52 -11.43 1.68
CA GLU A 138 -17.36 -12.75 2.32
C GLU A 138 -16.04 -13.40 1.93
N GLU A 139 -15.70 -13.31 0.64
CA GLU A 139 -14.37 -13.62 0.10
C GLU A 139 -13.85 -12.41 -0.68
N PRO A 140 -12.85 -11.68 -0.16
CA PRO A 140 -12.25 -10.56 -0.87
C PRO A 140 -11.63 -11.00 -2.21
N ASP A 141 -11.98 -10.27 -3.28
CA ASP A 141 -11.55 -10.57 -4.64
C ASP A 141 -10.03 -10.41 -4.81
N ALA A 142 -9.28 -11.51 -4.92
CA ALA A 142 -7.82 -11.47 -5.08
C ALA A 142 -7.37 -10.75 -6.36
N GLY A 143 -8.24 -10.58 -7.37
CA GLY A 143 -7.95 -9.84 -8.59
C GLY A 143 -8.36 -8.37 -8.55
N TRP A 144 -8.71 -7.82 -7.37
CA TRP A 144 -9.31 -6.49 -7.26
C TRP A 144 -8.48 -5.36 -7.86
N ILE A 145 -7.15 -5.44 -7.77
CA ILE A 145 -6.23 -4.44 -8.33
C ILE A 145 -6.30 -4.32 -9.86
N TYR A 146 -6.82 -5.34 -10.54
CA TYR A 146 -6.93 -5.40 -12.00
C TYR A 146 -8.32 -5.04 -12.54
N LYS A 147 -9.25 -4.68 -11.65
CA LYS A 147 -10.65 -4.42 -11.99
C LYS A 147 -10.98 -2.95 -11.77
N ASP A 148 -11.89 -2.45 -12.59
CA ASP A 148 -12.40 -1.10 -12.40
C ASP A 148 -13.10 -1.00 -11.02
N PRO A 149 -12.73 0.00 -10.18
CA PRO A 149 -13.35 0.20 -8.86
C PRO A 149 -14.88 0.33 -8.89
N TYR A 150 -15.47 0.73 -10.02
CA TYR A 150 -16.92 0.83 -10.19
C TYR A 150 -17.63 -0.52 -10.22
N VAL A 151 -16.94 -1.61 -10.56
CA VAL A 151 -17.51 -2.98 -10.53
C VAL A 151 -17.90 -3.38 -9.11
N PHE A 152 -17.19 -2.86 -8.10
CA PHE A 152 -17.43 -3.13 -6.69
C PHE A 152 -18.47 -2.22 -6.06
N ARG A 153 -19.12 -1.32 -6.81
CA ARG A 153 -20.22 -0.52 -6.25
C ARG A 153 -21.37 -1.46 -5.89
N LYS A 154 -21.80 -1.44 -4.62
CA LYS A 154 -23.10 -2.00 -4.23
C LYS A 154 -24.15 -1.41 -5.16
N ARG A 155 -24.84 -2.28 -5.92
CA ARG A 155 -26.10 -1.93 -6.56
C ARG A 155 -27.04 -1.55 -5.41
N ARG A 156 -27.43 -0.28 -5.35
CA ARG A 156 -28.45 0.21 -4.43
C ARG A 156 -29.81 -0.31 -4.86
#